data_AF-A0A947KLG6-F1
#
_entry.id   AF-A0A947KLG6-F1
#
_cell.length_a   1.000
_cell.length_b   1.000
_cell.length_c   1.000
_cell.angle_alpha   90.00
_cell.angle_beta   90.00
_cell.angle_gamma   90.00
#
_symmetry.space_group_name_H-M   'P 1'
#
loop_
_entity.id
_entity.type
_entity.pdbx_description
1 polymer ?
#
loop_
_entity_poly.entity_id
_entity_poly.type
_entity_poly.pdbx_seq_one_letter_code
_entity_poly.pdbx_strand_id
1 'polypeptide(L)'
;MKCKSDYATLTVRPYQLLCIVCSLGESDSAQSDPRLKEISERIRANPDMPIALRCNAADEFSYQAVGPRNDTREGMEFNRKRDMDILQRLDLAPGSILPARIILGRLLKAISSVSGICGYATVTSEAWRGCPQARSGRYEKGHTQGINAIIPPRSTEEMKRDKDKSIEDMFTSKAIKIRPHILVCAVAQYGEGVRPPFAPDNLPEMIQHILKHPDTPITLVSGADWMMCGPCPNRVHKLNACVCGNIGSGGLYNEMKDLNVLQVLGLTYGTTMDARSLYKLIFERIPKTGGVCALDSRIAPLSVWRDGCGASPAPCPNYAKGREMLMKELVQA
;
A
#
# COMPACT_ATOMS: atom_id res chain seq x y z
N MET A 1 -15.68 4.77 17.21
CA MET A 1 -15.31 4.81 15.78
C MET A 1 -15.85 6.11 15.21
N LYS A 2 -15.02 7.15 15.02
CA LYS A 2 -15.50 8.39 14.35
C LYS A 2 -15.73 8.01 12.88
N CYS A 3 -16.97 8.16 12.41
CA CYS A 3 -17.28 8.09 10.98
C CYS A 3 -16.43 9.16 10.29
N LYS A 4 -15.34 8.76 9.63
CA LYS A 4 -14.43 9.69 8.96
C LYS A 4 -15.10 10.12 7.67
N SER A 5 -15.46 11.41 7.60
CA SER A 5 -15.80 12.24 6.43
C SER A 5 -16.35 11.54 5.19
N ASP A 6 -17.51 11.98 4.70
CA ASP A 6 -18.02 11.69 3.36
C ASP A 6 -16.95 11.97 2.29
N TYR A 7 -16.10 10.98 2.00
CA TYR A 7 -15.14 11.10 0.91
C TYR A 7 -15.95 11.02 -0.37
N ALA A 8 -16.18 12.18 -0.99
CA ALA A 8 -16.78 12.23 -2.31
C ALA A 8 -15.91 11.43 -3.29
N THR A 9 -16.40 10.26 -3.70
CA THR A 9 -15.75 9.38 -4.67
C THR A 9 -15.52 10.14 -5.98
N LEU A 10 -14.27 10.18 -6.44
CA LEU A 10 -13.95 10.78 -7.72
C LEU A 10 -14.20 9.77 -8.83
N THR A 11 -15.09 10.10 -9.76
CA THR A 11 -15.33 9.27 -10.95
C THR A 11 -14.29 9.58 -12.03
N VAL A 12 -13.60 8.55 -12.51
CA VAL A 12 -12.53 8.65 -13.52
C VAL A 12 -12.76 7.61 -14.61
N ARG A 13 -12.54 7.98 -15.88
CA ARG A 13 -12.47 7.01 -16.99
C ARG A 13 -11.11 6.31 -16.95
N PRO A 14 -11.02 4.98 -17.15
CA PRO A 14 -9.75 4.26 -17.12
C PRO A 14 -8.63 4.90 -17.96
N TYR A 15 -8.91 5.36 -19.18
CA TYR A 15 -7.90 5.99 -20.04
C TYR A 15 -7.31 7.29 -19.46
N GLN A 16 -8.06 8.03 -18.64
CA GLN A 16 -7.59 9.28 -18.04
C GLN A 16 -6.38 9.03 -17.14
N LEU A 17 -6.31 7.85 -16.49
CA LEU A 17 -5.16 7.47 -15.69
C LEU A 17 -3.91 7.23 -16.55
N LEU A 18 -4.05 6.62 -17.73
CA LEU A 18 -2.93 6.50 -18.68
C LEU A 18 -2.49 7.86 -19.19
N CYS A 19 -3.43 8.77 -19.45
CA CYS A 19 -3.11 10.12 -19.89
C CYS A 19 -2.37 10.92 -18.81
N ILE A 20 -2.68 10.73 -17.52
CA ILE A 20 -1.92 11.33 -16.41
C ILE A 20 -0.48 10.84 -16.39
N VAL A 21 -0.24 9.54 -16.59
CA VAL A 21 1.14 9.01 -16.69
C VAL A 21 1.82 9.55 -17.95
N CYS A 22 1.12 9.57 -19.09
CA CYS A 22 1.63 10.07 -20.36
C CYS A 22 2.08 11.54 -20.29
N SER A 23 1.33 12.41 -19.59
CA SER A 23 1.69 13.82 -19.44
C SER A 23 2.98 14.04 -18.64
N LEU A 24 3.40 13.08 -17.80
CA LEU A 24 4.68 13.17 -17.10
C LEU A 24 5.87 13.05 -18.06
N GLY A 25 5.68 12.43 -19.23
CA GLY A 25 6.71 12.29 -20.26
C GLY A 25 6.87 13.52 -21.17
N GLU A 26 6.13 14.61 -20.92
CA GLU A 26 6.23 15.86 -21.65
C GLU A 26 7.38 16.73 -21.11
N SER A 27 8.14 17.37 -22.01
CA SER A 27 9.22 18.30 -21.63
C SER A 27 8.70 19.65 -21.14
N ASP A 28 7.50 20.05 -21.57
CA ASP A 28 6.77 21.20 -21.04
C ASP A 28 5.67 20.71 -20.11
N SER A 29 5.85 20.98 -18.81
CA SER A 29 5.08 20.44 -17.68
C SER A 29 3.59 20.82 -17.60
N ALA A 30 3.02 21.46 -18.62
CA ALA A 30 1.64 21.95 -18.58
C ALA A 30 0.66 20.92 -19.20
N GLN A 31 0.03 20.11 -18.34
CA GLN A 31 -1.11 19.29 -18.73
C GLN A 31 -2.24 20.19 -19.26
N SER A 32 -2.44 20.21 -20.58
CA SER A 32 -3.38 21.10 -21.26
C SER A 32 -4.85 20.72 -21.08
N ASP A 33 -5.14 19.47 -20.71
CA ASP A 33 -6.50 19.00 -20.41
C ASP A 33 -6.91 19.40 -18.98
N PRO A 34 -7.91 20.30 -18.82
CA PRO A 34 -8.34 20.77 -17.50
C PRO A 34 -8.86 19.64 -16.61
N ARG A 35 -9.48 18.61 -17.18
CA ARG A 35 -10.02 17.49 -16.41
C ARG A 35 -8.91 16.61 -15.87
N LEU A 36 -7.88 16.35 -16.67
CA LEU A 36 -6.74 15.57 -16.19
C LEU A 36 -5.96 16.33 -15.12
N LYS A 37 -5.80 17.65 -15.28
CA LYS A 37 -5.21 18.52 -14.26
C LYS A 37 -6.00 18.44 -12.94
N GLU A 38 -7.32 18.58 -12.98
CA GLU A 38 -8.20 18.44 -11.80
C GLU A 38 -8.01 17.08 -11.11
N ILE A 39 -7.99 15.98 -11.88
CA ILE A 39 -7.81 14.63 -11.32
C ILE A 39 -6.43 14.52 -10.65
N SER A 40 -5.36 14.95 -11.33
CA SER A 40 -3.98 14.92 -10.82
C SER A 40 -3.83 15.73 -9.54
N GLU A 41 -4.38 16.94 -9.48
CA GLU A 41 -4.34 17.81 -8.30
C GLU A 41 -5.07 17.18 -7.11
N ARG A 42 -6.25 16.59 -7.34
CA ARG A 42 -7.02 15.89 -6.28
C ARG A 42 -6.27 14.66 -5.75
N ILE A 43 -5.69 13.85 -6.64
CA ILE A 43 -4.89 12.68 -6.25
C ILE A 43 -3.67 13.12 -5.45
N ARG A 44 -2.95 14.16 -5.90
CA ARG A 44 -1.77 14.66 -5.18
C ARG A 44 -2.12 15.20 -3.80
N ALA A 45 -3.26 15.89 -3.66
CA ALA A 45 -3.73 16.41 -2.39
C ALA A 45 -4.21 15.31 -1.43
N ASN A 46 -4.82 14.24 -1.94
CA ASN A 46 -5.28 13.09 -1.16
C ASN A 46 -5.10 11.77 -1.93
N PRO A 47 -3.90 11.16 -1.88
CA PRO A 47 -3.61 9.96 -2.66
C PRO A 47 -4.42 8.72 -2.29
N ASP A 48 -5.05 8.75 -1.11
CA ASP A 48 -5.80 7.63 -0.56
C ASP A 48 -7.32 7.84 -0.71
N MET A 49 -7.73 8.84 -1.49
CA MET A 49 -9.14 9.07 -1.83
C MET A 49 -9.72 7.94 -2.68
N PRO A 50 -11.02 7.60 -2.51
CA PRO A 50 -11.70 6.64 -3.35
C PRO A 50 -11.88 7.18 -4.78
N ILE A 51 -11.46 6.37 -5.75
CA ILE A 51 -11.71 6.58 -7.18
C ILE A 51 -12.61 5.46 -7.70
N ALA A 52 -13.69 5.83 -8.38
CA ALA A 52 -14.54 4.91 -9.14
C ALA A 52 -14.10 4.91 -10.61
N LEU A 53 -13.71 3.74 -11.14
CA LEU A 53 -13.38 3.58 -12.55
C LEU A 53 -14.64 3.27 -13.37
N ARG A 54 -15.27 4.30 -13.93
CA ARG A 54 -16.50 4.14 -14.74
C ARG A 54 -16.18 4.37 -16.21
N CYS A 55 -16.85 3.64 -17.09
CA CYS A 55 -16.68 3.76 -18.55
C CYS A 55 -17.99 3.38 -19.25
N ASN A 56 -18.07 3.65 -20.56
CA ASN A 56 -19.24 3.32 -21.37
C ASN A 56 -19.32 1.82 -21.69
N ALA A 57 -19.20 0.97 -20.66
CA ALA A 57 -19.55 -0.44 -20.74
C ALA A 57 -21.03 -0.59 -21.12
N ALA A 58 -21.41 -1.72 -21.72
CA ALA A 58 -22.80 -2.06 -22.00
C ALA A 58 -23.11 -3.42 -21.38
N ASP A 59 -24.18 -4.05 -21.85
CA ASP A 59 -24.71 -5.29 -21.30
C ASP A 59 -25.04 -5.11 -19.81
N GLU A 60 -24.82 -6.14 -18.98
CA GLU A 60 -25.02 -6.10 -17.54
C GLU A 60 -24.34 -4.90 -16.86
N PHE A 61 -23.19 -4.43 -17.37
CA PHE A 61 -22.45 -3.29 -16.81
C PHE A 61 -22.88 -1.92 -17.39
N SER A 62 -23.96 -1.83 -18.17
CA SER A 62 -24.46 -0.58 -18.78
C SER A 62 -24.77 0.53 -17.77
N TYR A 63 -25.14 0.18 -16.53
CA TYR A 63 -25.35 1.13 -15.44
C TYR A 63 -24.07 1.89 -15.01
N GLN A 64 -22.90 1.49 -15.50
CA GLN A 64 -21.63 2.18 -15.28
C GLN A 64 -21.32 3.22 -16.36
N ALA A 65 -22.13 3.32 -17.41
CA ALA A 65 -21.92 4.29 -18.48
C ALA A 65 -21.96 5.74 -17.98
N VAL A 66 -21.04 6.56 -18.50
CA VAL A 66 -20.92 7.99 -18.15
C VAL A 66 -21.19 8.91 -19.34
N GLY A 67 -21.58 8.33 -20.47
CA GLY A 67 -21.85 9.04 -21.72
C GLY A 67 -20.58 9.51 -22.44
N PRO A 68 -20.74 10.18 -23.59
CA PRO A 68 -19.64 10.56 -24.47
C PRO A 68 -18.94 11.87 -24.06
N ARG A 69 -19.39 12.55 -22.99
CA ARG A 69 -18.89 13.87 -22.58
C ARG A 69 -17.37 13.93 -22.41
N ASN A 70 -16.77 12.82 -21.97
CA ASN A 70 -15.33 12.69 -21.75
C ASN A 70 -14.66 11.83 -22.83
N ASP A 71 -15.31 11.53 -23.95
CA ASP A 71 -14.65 10.79 -25.02
C ASP A 71 -13.58 11.69 -25.68
N THR A 72 -12.45 11.09 -26.03
CA THR A 72 -11.43 11.77 -26.83
C THR A 72 -11.85 11.79 -28.31
N ARG A 73 -11.11 12.51 -29.17
CA ARG A 73 -11.51 12.73 -30.59
C ARG A 73 -11.61 11.46 -31.42
N GLU A 74 -11.03 10.37 -30.96
CA GLU A 74 -11.20 9.04 -31.55
C GLU A 74 -12.66 8.56 -31.43
N GLY A 75 -13.04 7.56 -32.23
CA GLY A 75 -14.43 7.06 -32.26
C GLY A 75 -14.93 6.51 -30.90
N MET A 76 -16.25 6.39 -30.76
CA MET A 76 -16.91 5.86 -29.56
C MET A 76 -16.42 4.44 -29.24
N GLU A 77 -16.32 3.57 -30.25
CA GLU A 77 -15.87 2.18 -30.13
C GLU A 77 -14.41 2.11 -29.67
N PHE A 78 -13.56 3.00 -30.17
CA PHE A 78 -12.17 3.09 -29.74
C PHE A 78 -12.08 3.50 -28.27
N ASN A 79 -12.78 4.57 -27.86
CA ASN A 79 -12.80 5.03 -26.48
C ASN A 79 -13.26 3.94 -25.53
N ARG A 80 -14.32 3.22 -25.91
CA ARG A 80 -14.85 2.10 -25.14
C ARG A 80 -13.87 0.94 -25.06
N LYS A 81 -13.29 0.50 -26.18
CA LYS A 81 -12.30 -0.58 -26.19
C LYS A 81 -11.08 -0.25 -25.34
N ARG A 82 -10.55 0.98 -25.46
CA ARG A 82 -9.41 1.46 -24.68
C ARG A 82 -9.66 1.33 -23.18
N ASP A 83 -10.83 1.74 -22.70
CA ASP A 83 -11.18 1.59 -21.28
C ASP A 83 -11.30 0.13 -20.85
N MET A 84 -11.88 -0.73 -21.70
CA MET A 84 -12.01 -2.16 -21.42
C MET A 84 -10.64 -2.87 -21.39
N ASP A 85 -9.74 -2.56 -22.32
CA ASP A 85 -8.37 -3.11 -22.35
C ASP A 85 -7.61 -2.74 -21.05
N ILE A 86 -7.80 -1.51 -20.55
CA ILE A 86 -7.19 -1.07 -19.28
C ILE A 86 -7.78 -1.87 -18.13
N LEU A 87 -9.11 -1.89 -17.97
CA LEU A 87 -9.79 -2.58 -16.88
C LEU A 87 -9.44 -4.08 -16.84
N GLN A 88 -9.38 -4.73 -18.01
CA GLN A 88 -8.95 -6.12 -18.14
C GLN A 88 -7.52 -6.31 -17.62
N ARG A 89 -6.57 -5.46 -18.02
CA ARG A 89 -5.17 -5.56 -17.55
C ARG A 89 -5.01 -5.27 -16.07
N LEU A 90 -5.88 -4.45 -15.49
CA LEU A 90 -5.89 -4.14 -14.05
C LEU A 90 -6.58 -5.20 -13.19
N ASP A 91 -7.26 -6.17 -13.82
CA ASP A 91 -8.14 -7.15 -13.17
C ASP A 91 -9.21 -6.44 -12.32
N LEU A 92 -9.98 -5.55 -12.97
CA LEU A 92 -11.04 -4.76 -12.36
C LEU A 92 -12.27 -4.70 -13.27
N ALA A 93 -13.46 -4.76 -12.68
CA ALA A 93 -14.72 -4.54 -13.39
C ALA A 93 -15.03 -3.02 -13.51
N PRO A 94 -15.82 -2.59 -14.52
CA PRO A 94 -16.38 -1.24 -14.53
C PRO A 94 -17.12 -0.94 -13.23
N GLY A 95 -16.91 0.26 -12.69
CA GLY A 95 -17.45 0.70 -11.40
C GLY A 95 -16.60 0.34 -10.18
N SER A 96 -15.49 -0.38 -10.33
CA SER A 96 -14.59 -0.69 -9.20
C SER A 96 -14.15 0.58 -8.47
N ILE A 97 -14.24 0.57 -7.14
CA ILE A 97 -13.84 1.67 -6.28
C ILE A 97 -12.63 1.24 -5.44
N LEU A 98 -11.51 1.95 -5.60
CA LEU A 98 -10.28 1.72 -4.84
C LEU A 98 -9.59 3.06 -4.53
N PRO A 99 -8.74 3.13 -3.49
CA PRO A 99 -7.84 4.26 -3.27
C PRO A 99 -7.02 4.59 -4.52
N ALA A 100 -6.85 5.88 -4.82
CA ALA A 100 -6.11 6.33 -6.01
C ALA A 100 -4.70 5.74 -6.08
N ARG A 101 -3.98 5.68 -4.96
CA ARG A 101 -2.67 5.05 -4.83
C ARG A 101 -2.66 3.58 -5.27
N ILE A 102 -3.69 2.80 -4.90
CA ILE A 102 -3.81 1.39 -5.30
C ILE A 102 -4.01 1.28 -6.80
N ILE A 103 -4.91 2.09 -7.37
CA ILE A 103 -5.20 2.07 -8.80
C ILE A 103 -3.95 2.44 -9.61
N LEU A 104 -3.24 3.50 -9.23
CA LEU A 104 -2.02 3.93 -9.90
C LEU A 104 -0.88 2.90 -9.73
N GLY A 105 -0.74 2.31 -8.55
CA GLY A 105 0.20 1.21 -8.31
C GLY A 105 -0.08 -0.02 -9.19
N ARG A 106 -1.36 -0.40 -9.34
CA ARG A 106 -1.77 -1.46 -10.28
C ARG A 106 -1.47 -1.08 -11.72
N LEU A 107 -1.80 0.14 -12.13
CA LEU A 107 -1.59 0.62 -13.50
C LEU A 107 -0.13 0.59 -13.91
N LEU A 108 0.75 1.18 -13.10
CA LEU A 108 2.18 1.19 -13.36
C LEU A 108 2.76 -0.24 -13.36
N LYS A 109 2.19 -1.15 -12.59
CA LYS A 109 2.65 -2.55 -12.58
C LYS A 109 2.15 -3.36 -13.78
N ALA A 110 0.91 -3.16 -14.20
CA ALA A 110 0.26 -3.96 -15.24
C ALA A 110 0.49 -3.44 -16.66
N ILE A 111 0.73 -2.13 -16.82
CA ILE A 111 0.76 -1.47 -18.12
C ILE A 111 2.10 -0.73 -18.26
N SER A 112 3.11 -1.41 -18.79
CA SER A 112 4.43 -0.82 -19.08
C SER A 112 4.49 -0.03 -20.39
N SER A 113 3.52 -0.23 -21.29
CA SER A 113 3.39 0.47 -22.56
C SER A 113 1.93 0.63 -22.97
N VAL A 114 1.64 1.68 -23.75
CA VAL A 114 0.33 1.92 -24.37
C VAL A 114 0.12 1.18 -25.70
N SER A 115 1.11 0.41 -26.16
CA SER A 115 0.96 -0.46 -27.32
C SER A 115 -0.15 -1.49 -27.11
N GLY A 116 -1.05 -1.57 -28.09
CA GLY A 116 -2.25 -2.40 -28.03
C GLY A 116 -3.36 -1.84 -27.14
N ILE A 117 -3.23 -0.62 -26.60
CA ILE A 117 -4.28 0.08 -25.85
C ILE A 117 -4.63 1.40 -26.53
N CYS A 118 -3.67 2.34 -26.56
CA CYS A 118 -3.87 3.65 -27.16
C CYS A 118 -3.44 3.70 -28.62
N GLY A 119 -2.57 2.78 -29.05
CA GLY A 119 -2.11 2.67 -30.43
C GLY A 119 -1.94 1.21 -30.83
N TYR A 120 -2.41 0.86 -32.01
CA TYR A 120 -2.33 -0.50 -32.56
C TYR A 120 -1.22 -0.61 -33.60
N ALA A 121 -0.72 -1.83 -33.82
CA ALA A 121 0.31 -2.10 -34.83
C ALA A 121 -0.20 -1.75 -36.23
N THR A 122 -1.44 -2.15 -36.53
CA THR A 122 -2.12 -1.93 -37.82
C THR A 122 -3.36 -1.07 -37.62
N VAL A 123 -3.52 -0.03 -38.42
CA VAL A 123 -4.75 0.78 -38.49
C VAL A 123 -5.69 0.10 -39.48
N THR A 124 -6.83 -0.39 -38.98
CA THR A 124 -7.82 -1.11 -39.79
C THR A 124 -8.91 -0.20 -40.38
N SER A 125 -9.08 1.00 -39.82
CA SER A 125 -9.96 2.06 -40.34
C SER A 125 -9.64 3.39 -39.66
N GLU A 126 -10.24 4.50 -40.12
CA GLU A 126 -10.12 5.80 -39.47
C GLU A 126 -10.53 5.77 -37.98
N ALA A 127 -11.61 5.04 -37.66
CA ALA A 127 -12.07 4.88 -36.28
C ALA A 127 -11.06 4.17 -35.36
N TRP A 128 -10.12 3.42 -35.95
CA TRP A 128 -9.11 2.62 -35.24
C TRP A 128 -7.68 3.18 -35.39
N ARG A 129 -7.53 4.44 -35.82
CA ARG A 129 -6.23 5.12 -35.93
C ARG A 129 -5.51 5.20 -34.58
N GLY A 130 -6.27 5.36 -33.51
CA GLY A 130 -5.79 5.48 -32.15
C GLY A 130 -5.21 6.85 -31.81
N CYS A 131 -4.66 6.95 -30.60
CA CYS A 131 -4.14 8.20 -30.06
C CYS A 131 -2.87 8.65 -30.80
N PRO A 132 -2.79 9.90 -31.28
CA PRO A 132 -1.61 10.43 -31.95
C PRO A 132 -0.33 10.34 -31.11
N GLN A 133 -0.46 10.36 -29.77
CA GLN A 133 0.67 10.29 -28.85
C GLN A 133 1.08 8.85 -28.52
N ALA A 134 0.36 7.82 -28.96
CA ALA A 134 0.63 6.44 -28.56
C ALA A 134 2.02 5.92 -29.00
N ARG A 135 2.62 6.52 -30.03
CA ARG A 135 3.96 6.18 -30.54
C ARG A 135 5.04 7.20 -30.18
N SER A 136 4.71 8.20 -29.35
CA SER A 136 5.64 9.26 -28.96
C SER A 136 6.67 8.84 -27.91
N GLY A 137 6.44 7.71 -27.23
CA GLY A 137 7.23 7.28 -26.07
C GLY A 137 6.94 8.08 -24.80
N ARG A 138 5.99 9.01 -24.80
CA ARG A 138 5.65 9.83 -23.63
C ARG A 138 5.14 9.00 -22.46
N TYR A 139 4.27 8.02 -22.71
CA TYR A 139 3.78 7.13 -21.66
C TYR A 139 4.91 6.35 -21.01
N GLU A 140 5.77 5.73 -21.80
CA GLU A 140 6.89 4.94 -21.30
C GLU A 140 7.85 5.81 -20.49
N LYS A 141 8.14 7.04 -20.94
CA LYS A 141 8.93 8.03 -20.17
C LYS A 141 8.26 8.46 -18.87
N GLY A 142 6.93 8.63 -18.85
CA GLY A 142 6.20 8.94 -17.62
C GLY A 142 6.13 7.73 -16.68
N HIS A 143 6.01 6.53 -17.23
CA HIS A 143 5.98 5.27 -16.50
C HIS A 143 7.29 5.02 -15.75
N THR A 144 8.44 5.28 -16.38
CA THR A 144 9.75 5.11 -15.74
C THR A 144 10.00 6.05 -14.55
N GLN A 145 9.31 7.20 -14.49
CA GLN A 145 9.36 8.09 -13.32
C GLN A 145 8.67 7.49 -12.09
N GLY A 146 7.80 6.50 -12.30
CA GLY A 146 7.16 5.73 -11.24
C GLY A 146 6.13 6.53 -10.44
N ILE A 147 5.64 5.90 -9.37
CA ILE A 147 4.53 6.44 -8.56
C ILE A 147 4.87 7.76 -7.88
N ASN A 148 6.15 7.99 -7.56
CA ASN A 148 6.61 9.16 -6.82
C ASN A 148 6.46 10.47 -7.60
N ALA A 149 6.43 10.42 -8.94
CA ALA A 149 6.14 11.59 -9.77
C ALA A 149 4.67 12.05 -9.64
N ILE A 150 3.75 11.12 -9.33
CA ILE A 150 2.33 11.41 -9.16
C ILE A 150 2.03 11.72 -7.69
N ILE A 151 2.50 10.84 -6.81
CA ILE A 151 2.31 10.89 -5.36
C ILE A 151 3.68 11.03 -4.70
N PRO A 152 4.10 12.26 -4.34
CA PRO A 152 5.38 12.46 -3.69
C PRO A 152 5.50 11.64 -2.40
N PRO A 153 6.67 11.06 -2.12
CA PRO A 153 6.92 10.37 -0.86
C PRO A 153 6.96 11.37 0.30
N ARG A 154 6.89 10.85 1.54
CA ARG A 154 7.18 11.65 2.74
C ARG A 154 8.61 12.18 2.66
N SER A 155 8.81 13.42 3.11
CA SER A 155 10.16 14.01 3.15
C SER A 155 11.02 13.33 4.23
N THR A 156 12.33 13.28 4.00
CA THR A 156 13.29 12.72 4.96
C THR A 156 13.29 13.51 6.27
N GLU A 157 13.13 14.83 6.18
CA GLU A 157 13.08 15.75 7.33
C GLU A 157 11.83 15.49 8.18
N GLU A 158 10.67 15.27 7.54
CA GLU A 158 9.44 14.88 8.23
C GLU A 158 9.62 13.54 8.94
N MET A 159 10.14 12.52 8.26
CA MET A 159 10.33 11.19 8.85
C MET A 159 11.33 11.21 10.02
N LYS A 160 12.41 11.98 9.91
CA LYS A 160 13.39 12.14 10.99
C LYS A 160 12.77 12.84 12.21
N ARG A 161 12.06 13.96 12.00
CA ARG A 161 11.38 14.65 13.10
C ARG A 161 10.35 13.74 13.80
N ASP A 162 9.64 12.94 13.01
CA ASP A 162 8.65 12.00 13.55
C ASP A 162 9.33 10.81 14.26
N LYS A 163 10.52 10.37 13.83
CA LYS A 163 11.38 9.39 14.54
C LYS A 163 11.67 9.87 15.96
N ASP A 164 12.21 11.07 16.08
CA ASP A 164 12.65 11.62 17.37
C ASP A 164 11.47 11.70 18.35
N LYS A 165 10.34 12.24 17.89
CA LYS A 165 9.11 12.38 18.70
C LYS A 165 8.48 11.04 19.06
N SER A 166 8.41 10.11 18.11
CA SER A 166 7.78 8.80 18.37
C SER A 166 8.60 7.94 19.32
N ILE A 167 9.92 8.08 19.35
CA ILE A 167 10.79 7.46 20.36
C ILE A 167 10.57 8.08 21.74
N GLU A 168 10.54 9.42 21.83
CA GLU A 168 10.26 10.12 23.09
C GLU A 168 8.90 9.70 23.66
N ASP A 169 7.86 9.68 22.84
CA ASP A 169 6.52 9.22 23.22
C ASP A 169 6.53 7.75 23.67
N MET A 170 7.28 6.88 22.99
CA MET A 170 7.39 5.47 23.35
C MET A 170 8.02 5.27 24.74
N PHE A 171 9.06 6.03 25.08
CA PHE A 171 9.75 5.89 26.37
C PHE A 171 9.03 6.56 27.53
N THR A 172 8.21 7.58 27.29
CA THR A 172 7.49 8.33 28.33
C THR A 172 6.05 7.86 28.53
N SER A 173 5.50 7.08 27.62
CA SER A 173 4.14 6.55 27.71
C SER A 173 4.00 5.50 28.81
N LYS A 174 2.79 5.43 29.39
CA LYS A 174 2.41 4.38 30.36
C LYS A 174 2.45 2.97 29.78
N ALA A 175 2.28 2.86 28.46
CA ALA A 175 2.36 1.61 27.73
C ALA A 175 2.83 1.87 26.29
N ILE A 176 3.66 0.97 25.77
CA ILE A 176 4.07 0.96 24.37
C ILE A 176 2.90 0.42 23.53
N LYS A 177 2.47 1.19 22.54
CA LYS A 177 1.41 0.78 21.61
C LYS A 177 2.03 0.16 20.38
N ILE A 178 1.50 -0.98 19.96
CA ILE A 178 2.06 -1.72 18.83
C ILE A 178 1.00 -2.59 18.16
N ARG A 179 1.15 -2.78 16.84
CA ARG A 179 0.31 -3.73 16.10
C ARG A 179 0.72 -5.17 16.42
N PRO A 180 -0.22 -6.10 16.58
CA PRO A 180 0.09 -7.50 16.86
C PRO A 180 1.14 -8.12 15.94
N HIS A 181 1.02 -7.98 14.61
CA HIS A 181 1.95 -8.64 13.70
C HIS A 181 3.36 -8.03 13.70
N ILE A 182 3.50 -6.74 14.01
CA ILE A 182 4.84 -6.12 14.00
C ILE A 182 5.66 -6.48 15.24
N LEU A 183 5.05 -7.03 16.30
CA LEU A 183 5.79 -7.73 17.37
C LEU A 183 6.55 -8.94 16.80
N VAL A 184 5.91 -9.71 15.93
CA VAL A 184 6.51 -10.86 15.24
C VAL A 184 7.59 -10.39 14.24
N CYS A 185 7.34 -9.26 13.55
CA CYS A 185 8.36 -8.64 12.70
C CYS A 185 9.59 -8.17 13.49
N ALA A 186 9.41 -7.61 14.69
CA ALA A 186 10.51 -7.18 15.55
C ALA A 186 11.43 -8.34 15.93
N VAL A 187 10.87 -9.54 16.19
CA VAL A 187 11.64 -10.77 16.42
C VAL A 187 12.49 -11.11 15.21
N ALA A 188 11.91 -11.08 14.00
CA ALA A 188 12.64 -11.38 12.77
C ALA A 188 13.76 -10.36 12.51
N GLN A 189 13.49 -9.06 12.65
CA GLN A 189 14.51 -8.00 12.55
C GLN A 189 15.64 -8.22 13.57
N TYR A 190 15.31 -8.59 14.80
CA TYR A 190 16.31 -8.87 15.83
C TYR A 190 17.22 -10.05 15.46
N GLY A 191 16.65 -11.13 14.92
CA GLY A 191 17.40 -12.31 14.45
C GLY A 191 18.28 -12.03 13.22
N GLU A 192 17.85 -11.12 12.35
CA GLU A 192 18.66 -10.61 11.23
C GLU A 192 19.84 -9.76 11.69
N GLY A 193 19.82 -9.28 12.93
CA GLY A 193 20.87 -8.43 13.50
C GLY A 193 20.57 -6.94 13.43
N VAL A 194 19.34 -6.55 13.08
CA VAL A 194 18.92 -5.14 13.10
C VAL A 194 18.94 -4.62 14.54
N ARG A 195 19.58 -3.49 14.76
CA ARG A 195 19.72 -2.81 16.05
C ARG A 195 19.56 -1.30 15.86
N PRO A 196 19.24 -0.53 16.91
CA PRO A 196 19.25 0.92 16.84
C PRO A 196 20.62 1.50 16.43
N PRO A 197 20.66 2.65 15.74
CA PRO A 197 19.50 3.36 15.20
C PRO A 197 18.94 2.69 13.94
N PHE A 198 17.62 2.65 13.79
CA PHE A 198 16.98 2.16 12.57
C PHE A 198 15.99 3.19 12.02
N ALA A 199 16.24 3.66 10.80
CA ALA A 199 15.45 4.76 10.22
C ALA A 199 13.98 4.40 9.90
N PRO A 200 13.64 3.20 9.37
CA PRO A 200 12.29 2.93 8.88
C PRO A 200 11.17 2.79 9.92
N ASP A 201 11.48 2.37 11.15
CA ASP A 201 10.52 2.13 12.24
C ASP A 201 11.23 2.16 13.62
N ASN A 202 10.47 2.03 14.72
CA ASN A 202 11.01 2.01 16.09
C ASN A 202 11.14 0.62 16.72
N LEU A 203 10.99 -0.46 15.93
CA LEU A 203 10.99 -1.82 16.47
C LEU A 203 12.34 -2.18 17.13
N PRO A 204 13.51 -1.83 16.55
CA PRO A 204 14.79 -2.12 17.19
C PRO A 204 14.98 -1.37 18.52
N GLU A 205 14.52 -0.11 18.60
CA GLU A 205 14.58 0.68 19.84
C GLU A 205 13.65 0.11 20.90
N MET A 206 12.45 -0.33 20.51
CA MET A 206 11.53 -1.02 21.40
C MET A 206 12.14 -2.31 21.96
N ILE A 207 12.74 -3.17 21.11
CA ILE A 207 13.38 -4.41 21.58
C ILE A 207 14.50 -4.11 22.60
N GLN A 208 15.37 -3.15 22.31
CA GLN A 208 16.44 -2.76 23.25
C GLN A 208 15.91 -2.22 24.57
N HIS A 209 14.77 -1.52 24.55
CA HIS A 209 14.12 -1.03 25.75
C HIS A 209 13.55 -2.18 26.59
N ILE A 210 12.77 -3.09 26.01
CA ILE A 210 12.15 -4.19 26.77
C ILE A 210 13.16 -5.22 27.27
N LEU A 211 14.32 -5.35 26.63
CA LEU A 211 15.41 -6.18 27.16
C LEU A 211 15.97 -5.62 28.49
N LYS A 212 15.94 -4.30 28.67
CA LYS A 212 16.36 -3.64 29.92
C LYS A 212 15.21 -3.50 30.92
N HIS A 213 13.99 -3.40 30.41
CA HIS A 213 12.76 -3.19 31.18
C HIS A 213 11.71 -4.24 30.77
N PRO A 214 11.89 -5.50 31.18
CA PRO A 214 11.06 -6.62 30.73
C PRO A 214 9.59 -6.51 31.15
N ASP A 215 9.32 -5.72 32.19
CA ASP A 215 7.97 -5.50 32.72
C ASP A 215 7.25 -4.32 32.03
N THR A 216 7.87 -3.68 31.03
CA THR A 216 7.25 -2.56 30.30
C THR A 216 5.90 -2.97 29.71
N PRO A 217 4.80 -2.25 30.03
CA PRO A 217 3.49 -2.58 29.49
C PRO A 217 3.42 -2.37 27.97
N ILE A 218 2.85 -3.33 27.26
CA ILE A 218 2.60 -3.29 25.83
C ILE A 218 1.09 -3.42 25.59
N THR A 219 0.52 -2.46 24.87
CA THR A 219 -0.90 -2.47 24.45
C THR A 219 -1.00 -2.80 22.97
N LEU A 220 -1.79 -3.83 22.63
CA LEU A 220 -2.06 -4.23 21.25
C LEU A 220 -3.07 -3.27 20.60
N VAL A 221 -2.72 -2.64 19.48
CA VAL A 221 -3.58 -1.66 18.78
C VAL A 221 -3.72 -1.95 17.30
N SER A 222 -4.79 -1.43 16.68
CA SER A 222 -5.01 -1.50 15.24
C SER A 222 -4.44 -0.27 14.52
N GLY A 223 -4.17 -0.42 13.21
CA GLY A 223 -3.67 0.67 12.36
C GLY A 223 -2.18 0.97 12.53
N ALA A 224 -1.66 1.89 11.72
CA ALA A 224 -0.23 2.24 11.72
C ALA A 224 0.13 3.13 12.93
N ASP A 225 0.35 2.48 14.08
CA ASP A 225 0.61 3.12 15.36
C ASP A 225 1.75 4.14 15.29
N TRP A 226 1.58 5.26 16.00
CA TRP A 226 2.52 6.37 15.99
C TRP A 226 3.87 6.00 16.64
N MET A 227 3.88 5.25 17.74
CA MET A 227 5.09 4.89 18.48
C MET A 227 5.99 3.95 17.69
N MET A 228 5.46 3.19 16.74
CA MET A 228 6.25 2.27 15.90
C MET A 228 6.47 2.80 14.49
N CYS A 229 5.41 3.34 13.88
CA CYS A 229 5.39 3.70 12.47
C CYS A 229 5.54 5.22 12.24
N GLY A 230 5.74 6.04 13.28
CA GLY A 230 6.02 7.48 13.17
C GLY A 230 6.98 7.84 12.01
N PRO A 231 8.18 7.23 11.96
CA PRO A 231 9.16 7.52 10.90
C PRO A 231 8.89 6.78 9.57
N CYS A 232 7.89 5.90 9.51
CA CYS A 232 7.71 5.00 8.37
C CYS A 232 7.28 5.76 7.10
N PRO A 233 7.93 5.55 5.94
CA PRO A 233 7.54 6.20 4.67
C PRO A 233 6.13 5.82 4.21
N ASN A 234 5.62 4.68 4.67
CA ASN A 234 4.32 4.13 4.27
C ASN A 234 3.19 4.47 5.25
N ARG A 235 3.43 5.28 6.27
CA ARG A 235 2.40 5.68 7.24
C ARG A 235 1.58 6.85 6.70
N VAL A 236 0.26 6.72 6.73
CA VAL A 236 -0.67 7.82 6.41
C VAL A 236 -1.28 8.35 7.71
N HIS A 237 -0.73 9.47 8.21
CA HIS A 237 -1.10 10.04 9.51
C HIS A 237 -2.61 10.30 9.64
N LYS A 238 -3.22 10.95 8.65
CA LYS A 238 -4.66 11.30 8.66
C LYS A 238 -5.57 10.07 8.78
N LEU A 239 -5.13 8.93 8.22
CA LEU A 239 -5.91 7.69 8.21
C LEU A 239 -5.58 6.78 9.38
N ASN A 240 -4.42 6.95 10.03
CA ASN A 240 -3.82 5.94 10.92
C ASN A 240 -3.64 4.59 10.20
N ALA A 241 -3.21 4.63 8.93
CA ALA A 241 -3.15 3.47 8.05
C ALA A 241 -1.74 3.22 7.51
N CYS A 242 -1.44 1.95 7.14
CA CYS A 242 -0.27 1.61 6.34
C CYS A 242 -0.68 1.49 4.89
N VAL A 243 0.04 2.17 4.00
CA VAL A 243 -0.11 2.00 2.54
C VAL A 243 1.01 1.15 1.95
N CYS A 244 1.71 0.40 2.80
CA CYS A 244 2.78 -0.51 2.40
C CYS A 244 2.26 -1.66 1.51
N GLY A 245 3.19 -2.29 0.79
CA GLY A 245 2.94 -3.47 -0.04
C GLY A 245 3.17 -3.24 -1.53
N ASN A 246 3.12 -4.34 -2.28
CA ASN A 246 3.57 -4.43 -3.68
C ASN A 246 2.87 -3.47 -4.66
N ILE A 247 1.61 -3.11 -4.39
CA ILE A 247 0.81 -2.15 -5.17
C ILE A 247 0.18 -1.08 -4.28
N GLY A 248 0.79 -0.83 -3.11
CA GLY A 248 0.22 0.08 -2.11
C GLY A 248 -1.09 -0.41 -1.50
N SER A 249 -1.19 -1.72 -1.22
CA SER A 249 -2.34 -2.57 -0.84
C SER A 249 -3.41 -2.03 0.14
N GLY A 250 -3.23 -0.82 0.70
CA GLY A 250 -4.12 -0.24 1.70
C GLY A 250 -3.98 -0.85 3.08
N GLY A 251 -2.98 -1.71 3.29
CA GLY A 251 -2.69 -2.31 4.59
C GLY A 251 -3.62 -3.46 4.98
N LEU A 252 -4.49 -3.93 4.07
CA LEU A 252 -5.44 -5.02 4.30
C LEU A 252 -4.76 -6.32 4.70
N TYR A 253 -3.68 -6.70 4.01
CA TYR A 253 -2.93 -7.89 4.39
C TYR A 253 -2.28 -7.74 5.78
N ASN A 254 -1.90 -6.52 6.19
CA ASN A 254 -1.36 -6.29 7.54
C ASN A 254 -2.44 -6.41 8.61
N GLU A 255 -3.66 -5.95 8.32
CA GLU A 255 -4.81 -6.15 9.20
C GLU A 255 -5.12 -7.65 9.36
N MET A 256 -5.11 -8.41 8.26
CA MET A 256 -5.26 -9.86 8.33
C MET A 256 -4.16 -10.52 9.18
N LYS A 257 -2.90 -10.10 9.03
CA LYS A 257 -1.80 -10.58 9.88
C LYS A 257 -2.01 -10.26 11.36
N ASP A 258 -2.50 -9.06 11.67
CA ASP A 258 -2.82 -8.71 13.05
C ASP A 258 -3.89 -9.62 13.63
N LEU A 259 -4.97 -9.83 12.88
CA LEU A 259 -6.08 -10.68 13.31
C LEU A 259 -5.62 -12.13 13.49
N ASN A 260 -4.77 -12.66 12.61
CA ASN A 260 -4.20 -13.99 12.77
C ASN A 260 -3.33 -14.10 14.02
N VAL A 261 -2.50 -13.09 14.31
CA VAL A 261 -1.69 -13.08 15.53
C VAL A 261 -2.59 -13.01 16.76
N LEU A 262 -3.57 -12.10 16.80
CA LEU A 262 -4.53 -11.99 17.89
C LEU A 262 -5.27 -13.31 18.14
N GLN A 263 -5.75 -13.95 17.07
CA GLN A 263 -6.44 -15.24 17.14
C GLN A 263 -5.55 -16.33 17.74
N VAL A 264 -4.30 -16.46 17.27
CA VAL A 264 -3.36 -17.48 17.75
C VAL A 264 -2.97 -17.26 19.21
N LEU A 265 -2.86 -16.00 19.65
CA LEU A 265 -2.54 -15.65 21.03
C LEU A 265 -3.76 -15.70 21.96
N GLY A 266 -4.99 -15.73 21.42
CA GLY A 266 -6.22 -15.61 22.20
C GLY A 266 -6.41 -14.21 22.81
N LEU A 267 -5.91 -13.17 22.14
CA LEU A 267 -5.97 -11.78 22.60
C LEU A 267 -6.85 -10.93 21.68
N THR A 268 -7.14 -9.70 22.08
CA THR A 268 -7.86 -8.71 21.28
C THR A 268 -7.14 -7.37 21.26
N TYR A 269 -7.55 -6.45 20.38
CA TYR A 269 -7.08 -5.08 20.45
C TYR A 269 -7.49 -4.44 21.79
N GLY A 270 -6.57 -3.66 22.37
CA GLY A 270 -6.71 -3.05 23.69
C GLY A 270 -6.15 -3.91 24.83
N THR A 271 -5.88 -5.20 24.61
CA THR A 271 -5.17 -6.03 25.59
C THR A 271 -3.82 -5.40 25.91
N THR A 272 -3.52 -5.28 27.20
CA THR A 272 -2.22 -4.82 27.71
C THR A 272 -1.58 -5.93 28.54
N MET A 273 -0.31 -6.22 28.28
CA MET A 273 0.50 -7.20 28.99
C MET A 273 1.91 -6.65 29.18
N ASP A 274 2.62 -7.11 30.21
CA ASP A 274 4.06 -6.88 30.29
C ASP A 274 4.80 -7.53 29.11
N ALA A 275 5.90 -6.92 28.67
CA ALA A 275 6.63 -7.36 27.50
C ALA A 275 7.13 -8.81 27.63
N ARG A 276 7.69 -9.19 28.79
CA ARG A 276 8.18 -10.54 29.08
C ARG A 276 7.08 -11.59 28.87
N SER A 277 5.92 -11.42 29.49
CA SER A 277 4.80 -12.37 29.38
C SER A 277 4.23 -12.41 27.98
N LEU A 278 4.14 -11.26 27.31
CA LEU A 278 3.66 -11.20 25.92
C LEU A 278 4.61 -11.95 24.98
N TYR A 279 5.92 -11.72 25.06
CA TYR A 279 6.90 -12.42 24.21
C TYR A 279 6.99 -13.92 24.55
N LYS A 280 6.86 -14.30 25.82
CA LYS A 280 6.72 -15.71 26.21
C LYS A 280 5.53 -16.36 25.51
N LEU A 281 4.35 -15.72 25.55
CA LEU A 281 3.14 -16.22 24.89
C LEU A 281 3.32 -16.31 23.36
N ILE A 282 3.93 -15.30 22.73
CA ILE A 282 4.27 -15.30 21.29
C ILE A 282 5.13 -16.51 20.95
N PHE A 283 6.20 -16.75 21.71
CA PHE A 283 7.13 -17.83 21.42
C PHE A 283 6.55 -19.22 21.69
N GLU A 284 5.61 -19.35 22.63
CA GLU A 284 4.87 -20.59 22.89
C GLU A 284 3.85 -20.89 21.77
N ARG A 285 3.10 -19.88 21.33
CA ARG A 285 1.96 -20.06 20.41
C ARG A 285 2.31 -19.90 18.92
N ILE A 286 3.39 -19.19 18.60
CA ILE A 286 3.84 -18.91 17.22
C ILE A 286 5.26 -19.48 17.03
N PRO A 287 5.42 -20.81 16.86
CA PRO A 287 6.73 -21.42 16.62
C PRO A 287 7.28 -21.11 15.22
N LYS A 288 6.42 -20.78 14.26
CA LYS A 288 6.77 -20.40 12.88
C LYS A 288 5.83 -19.32 12.37
N THR A 289 6.29 -18.56 11.37
CA THR A 289 5.55 -17.42 10.80
C THR A 289 4.51 -17.80 9.74
N GLY A 290 4.72 -18.93 9.04
CA GLY A 290 3.85 -19.39 7.95
C GLY A 290 2.43 -19.70 8.43
N GLY A 291 1.43 -19.12 7.77
CA GLY A 291 0.02 -19.25 8.14
C GLY A 291 -0.44 -18.33 9.27
N VAL A 292 0.47 -17.54 9.85
CA VAL A 292 0.15 -16.53 10.87
C VAL A 292 0.43 -15.14 10.31
N CYS A 293 1.71 -14.76 10.23
CA CYS A 293 2.14 -13.43 9.76
C CYS A 293 2.78 -13.46 8.36
N ALA A 294 3.11 -14.64 7.84
CA ALA A 294 3.45 -14.85 6.44
C ALA A 294 2.24 -15.52 5.75
N LEU A 295 1.46 -14.70 5.03
CA LEU A 295 0.26 -15.15 4.33
C LEU A 295 0.63 -15.91 3.05
N ASP A 296 -0.30 -16.70 2.49
CA ASP A 296 -0.06 -17.38 1.22
C ASP A 296 0.26 -16.36 0.11
N SER A 297 1.41 -16.54 -0.56
CA SER A 297 1.86 -15.65 -1.63
C SER A 297 1.45 -16.12 -3.02
N ARG A 298 0.75 -17.27 -3.16
CA ARG A 298 0.17 -17.79 -4.40
C ARG A 298 -1.10 -17.01 -4.82
N ILE A 299 -1.04 -15.70 -4.68
CA ILE A 299 -2.12 -14.78 -4.99
C ILE A 299 -1.67 -13.97 -6.22
N ALA A 300 -2.64 -13.60 -7.07
CA ALA A 300 -2.41 -12.81 -8.27
C ALA A 300 -1.49 -11.59 -8.02
N PRO A 301 -0.59 -11.24 -8.97
CA PRO A 301 0.41 -10.19 -8.76
C PRO A 301 -0.14 -8.80 -8.41
N LEU A 302 -1.37 -8.51 -8.81
CA LEU A 302 -2.10 -7.25 -8.56
C LEU A 302 -3.08 -7.33 -7.38
N SER A 303 -3.12 -8.43 -6.65
CA SER A 303 -4.01 -8.54 -5.49
C SER A 303 -3.57 -7.64 -4.35
N VAL A 304 -4.55 -7.00 -3.70
CA VAL A 304 -4.34 -6.23 -2.46
C VAL A 304 -3.96 -7.14 -1.28
N TRP A 305 -4.19 -8.45 -1.39
CA TRP A 305 -3.84 -9.43 -0.38
C TRP A 305 -2.41 -9.97 -0.52
N ARG A 306 -1.67 -9.55 -1.55
CA ARG A 306 -0.32 -10.06 -1.82
C ARG A 306 0.65 -9.59 -0.74
N ASP A 307 1.07 -10.53 0.08
CA ASP A 307 2.06 -10.36 1.13
C ASP A 307 3.49 -10.59 0.61
N GLY A 308 4.41 -9.68 0.92
CA GLY A 308 5.83 -9.83 0.62
C GLY A 308 6.52 -10.89 1.49
N CYS A 309 6.07 -11.07 2.73
CA CYS A 309 6.66 -12.04 3.67
C CYS A 309 6.29 -13.49 3.32
N GLY A 310 5.16 -13.71 2.64
CA GLY A 310 4.71 -15.01 2.17
C GLY A 310 5.55 -15.63 1.05
N ALA A 311 6.42 -14.85 0.42
CA ALA A 311 7.27 -15.30 -0.69
C ALA A 311 8.63 -15.86 -0.22
N SER A 312 9.00 -15.68 1.06
CA SER A 312 10.19 -16.30 1.63
C SER A 312 9.97 -17.79 1.89
N PRO A 313 11.02 -18.64 1.81
CA PRO A 313 10.89 -20.03 2.21
C PRO A 313 10.37 -20.08 3.66
N ALA A 314 9.22 -20.74 3.86
CA ALA A 314 8.72 -21.03 5.18
C ALA A 314 9.48 -22.24 5.74
N PRO A 315 10.04 -22.18 6.95
CA PRO A 315 9.95 -21.08 7.93
C PRO A 315 10.94 -19.93 7.70
N CYS A 316 10.55 -18.70 8.06
CA CYS A 316 11.43 -17.54 8.03
C CYS A 316 12.65 -17.74 8.96
N PRO A 317 13.89 -17.82 8.44
CA PRO A 317 15.07 -18.15 9.24
C PRO A 317 15.38 -17.07 10.28
N ASN A 318 15.15 -15.79 9.94
CA ASN A 318 15.40 -14.67 10.82
C ASN A 318 14.46 -14.70 12.05
N TYR A 319 13.20 -15.10 11.87
CA TYR A 319 12.28 -15.27 13.00
C TYR A 319 12.73 -16.40 13.93
N ALA A 320 13.12 -17.55 13.39
CA ALA A 320 13.57 -18.68 14.20
C ALA A 320 14.79 -18.31 15.06
N LYS A 321 15.78 -17.65 14.43
CA LYS A 321 16.98 -17.14 15.11
C LYS A 321 16.64 -16.09 16.17
N GLY A 322 15.82 -15.09 15.82
CA GLY A 322 15.41 -14.03 16.74
C GLY A 322 14.61 -14.55 17.93
N ARG A 323 13.75 -15.55 17.71
CA ARG A 323 13.01 -16.24 18.77
C ARG A 323 13.96 -16.93 19.74
N GLU A 324 14.95 -17.67 19.24
CA GLU A 324 15.92 -18.34 20.12
C GLU A 324 16.70 -17.33 20.98
N MET A 325 17.17 -16.24 20.37
CA MET A 325 17.92 -15.19 21.07
C MET A 325 17.06 -14.51 22.15
N LEU A 326 15.86 -14.04 21.78
CA LEU A 326 14.97 -13.34 22.71
C LEU A 326 14.39 -14.27 23.78
N MET A 327 14.21 -15.57 23.53
CA MET A 327 13.83 -16.51 24.59
C MET A 327 14.90 -16.56 25.69
N LYS A 328 16.19 -16.55 25.32
CA LYS A 328 17.29 -16.54 26.29
C LYS A 328 17.39 -15.20 27.01
N GLU A 329 17.32 -14.09 26.27
CA GLU A 329 17.62 -12.76 26.79
C GLU A 329 16.44 -12.08 27.51
N LEU A 330 15.19 -12.41 27.15
CA LEU A 330 14.00 -11.73 27.68
C LEU A 330 13.15 -12.63 28.58
N VAL A 331 13.05 -13.92 28.25
CA VAL A 331 12.12 -14.84 28.93
C VAL A 331 12.81 -15.62 30.04
N GLN A 332 14.07 -16.02 29.83
CA GLN A 332 14.86 -16.82 30.76
C GLN A 332 15.80 -16.00 31.66
N ALA A 333 16.00 -14.71 31.35
CA ALA A 333 16.82 -13.77 32.13
C ALA A 333 16.06 -13.21 33.33
#